data_AF-A0A380JXR6-F1
#
_entry.id   AF-A0A380JXR6-F1
#
_cell.length_a   1.000
_cell.length_b   1.000
_cell.length_c   1.000
_cell.angle_alpha   90.00
_cell.angle_beta   90.00
_cell.angle_gamma   90.00
#
_symmetry.space_group_name_H-M   'P 1'
#
loop_
_entity.id
_entity.type
_entity.pdbx_description
1 polymer ?
#
loop_
_entity_poly.entity_id
_entity_poly.type
_entity_poly.pdbx_seq_one_letter_code
_entity_poly.pdbx_strand_id
1 'polypeptide(L)'
;MQEINTDSIIANVKLDLGIDDTLQDNLLSMLLKRVTDHFKAEYGVATIDSAFSFVLEDCLIARFNRRGSERAKSEEVEGHKTTYYDFLNEFEPYDKMIKSKLNLIKDKSREGGLYFL
;
A
#
# COMPACT_ATOMS: atom_id res chain seq x y z
N MET A 1 -4.38 18.59 0.40
CA MET A 1 -3.94 17.19 0.29
C MET A 1 -2.45 17.20 0.46
N GLN A 2 -1.95 16.58 1.53
CA GLN A 2 -0.52 16.39 1.72
C GLN A 2 -0.15 15.06 1.06
N GLU A 3 0.89 15.03 0.23
CA GLU A 3 1.30 13.80 -0.44
C GLU A 3 1.98 12.84 0.54
N ILE A 4 1.84 11.53 0.30
CA ILE A 4 2.52 10.49 1.09
C ILE A 4 4.04 10.71 1.13
N ASN A 5 4.65 10.39 2.27
CA ASN A 5 6.10 10.33 2.42
C ASN A 5 6.52 8.85 2.44
N THR A 6 7.13 8.38 1.35
CA THR A 6 7.54 6.98 1.20
C THR A 6 8.65 6.58 2.16
N ASP A 7 9.56 7.50 2.49
CA ASP A 7 10.68 7.22 3.39
C ASP A 7 10.17 6.99 4.82
N SER A 8 9.17 7.77 5.25
CA SER A 8 8.50 7.58 6.53
C SER A 8 7.78 6.23 6.59
N ILE A 9 7.11 5.82 5.51
CA ILE A 9 6.42 4.53 5.43
C ILE A 9 7.43 3.38 5.56
N ILE A 10 8.56 3.45 4.83
CA ILE A 10 9.61 2.42 4.93
C ILE A 10 10.19 2.38 6.34
N ALA A 11 10.47 3.53 6.95
CA ALA A 11 11.00 3.59 8.31
C ALA A 11 10.05 2.96 9.33
N ASN A 12 8.75 3.25 9.24
CA ASN A 12 7.72 2.68 10.12
C ASN A 12 7.61 1.16 9.92
N VAL A 13 7.60 0.70 8.67
CA VAL A 13 7.53 -0.74 8.37
C VAL A 13 8.78 -1.49 8.83
N LYS A 14 9.98 -0.90 8.69
CA LYS A 14 11.20 -1.48 9.23
C LYS A 14 11.14 -1.61 10.75
N LEU A 15 10.63 -0.58 11.42
CA LEU A 15 10.43 -0.59 12.87
C LEU A 15 9.46 -1.71 13.29
N ASP A 16 8.33 -1.86 12.60
CA ASP A 16 7.33 -2.91 12.90
C ASP A 16 7.87 -4.33 12.65
N LEU A 17 8.62 -4.51 11.55
CA LEU A 17 9.27 -5.78 11.22
C LEU A 17 10.51 -6.10 12.08
N GLY A 18 10.95 -5.18 12.95
CA GLY A 18 12.18 -5.33 13.74
C GLY A 18 13.46 -5.34 12.90
N ILE A 19 13.46 -4.67 11.74
CA ILE A 19 14.61 -4.57 10.83
C ILE A 19 15.38 -3.28 11.17
N ASP A 20 16.62 -3.44 11.66
CA ASP A 20 17.52 -2.35 12.02
C ASP A 20 18.60 -2.06 10.94
N ASP A 21 18.88 -3.03 10.08
CA ASP A 21 19.82 -2.92 8.96
C ASP A 21 19.18 -2.32 7.68
N THR A 22 19.97 -2.16 6.62
CA THR A 22 19.54 -1.62 5.30
C THR A 22 19.48 -2.68 4.19
N LEU A 23 19.60 -3.96 4.52
CA LEU A 23 19.72 -5.05 3.53
C LEU A 23 18.43 -5.23 2.72
N GLN A 24 17.28 -4.95 3.33
CA GLN A 24 15.96 -5.10 2.70
C GLN A 24 15.38 -3.80 2.12
N ASP A 25 16.10 -2.67 2.20
CA ASP A 25 15.57 -1.36 1.81
C ASP A 25 15.15 -1.30 0.33
N ASN A 26 15.96 -1.90 -0.56
CA ASN A 26 15.63 -2.01 -1.98
C ASN A 26 14.37 -2.86 -2.22
N LEU A 27 14.20 -3.94 -1.45
CA LEU A 27 13.03 -4.81 -1.55
C LEU A 27 11.77 -4.07 -1.05
N LEU A 28 11.85 -3.42 0.11
CA LEU A 28 10.76 -2.63 0.69
C LEU A 28 10.36 -1.48 -0.24
N SER A 29 11.33 -0.77 -0.80
CA SER A 29 11.08 0.31 -1.79
C SER A 29 10.35 -0.21 -3.03
N MET A 30 10.80 -1.35 -3.59
CA MET A 30 10.16 -1.96 -4.75
C MET A 30 8.73 -2.44 -4.43
N LEU A 31 8.50 -3.02 -3.26
CA LEU A 31 7.18 -3.46 -2.82
C LEU A 31 6.25 -2.28 -2.57
N LEU A 32 6.73 -1.24 -1.87
CA LEU A 32 5.95 -0.02 -1.63
C LEU A 32 5.54 0.63 -2.95
N LYS A 33 6.46 0.72 -3.92
CA LYS A 33 6.13 1.22 -5.26
C LYS A 33 4.95 0.45 -5.87
N ARG A 34 4.95 -0.88 -5.80
CA ARG A 34 3.86 -1.72 -6.32
C ARG A 34 2.54 -1.49 -5.59
N VAL A 35 2.57 -1.34 -4.25
CA VAL A 35 1.37 -1.01 -3.47
C VAL A 35 0.83 0.36 -3.88
N THR A 36 1.71 1.36 -4.05
CA THR A 36 1.28 2.71 -4.48
C THR A 36 0.73 2.71 -5.90
N ASP A 37 1.36 2.00 -6.84
CA ASP A 37 0.86 1.88 -8.22
C ASP A 37 -0.51 1.19 -8.25
N HIS A 38 -0.69 0.14 -7.45
CA HIS A 38 -1.96 -0.57 -7.31
C HIS A 38 -3.05 0.33 -6.71
N PHE A 39 -2.74 1.07 -5.64
CA PHE A 39 -3.67 2.02 -5.03
C PHE A 39 -4.15 3.08 -6.03
N LYS A 40 -3.21 3.64 -6.80
CA LYS A 40 -3.51 4.64 -7.84
C LYS A 40 -4.43 4.07 -8.92
N ALA A 41 -4.15 2.84 -9.38
CA ALA A 41 -4.96 2.17 -10.38
C ALA A 41 -6.37 1.83 -9.87
N GLU A 42 -6.48 1.28 -8.66
CA GLU A 42 -7.75 0.84 -8.07
C GLU A 42 -8.69 2.03 -7.78
N TYR A 43 -8.14 3.13 -7.26
CA TYR A 43 -8.95 4.29 -6.86
C TYR A 43 -8.98 5.42 -7.89
N GLY A 44 -8.27 5.27 -9.02
CA GLY A 44 -8.22 6.26 -10.10
C GLY A 44 -7.64 7.60 -9.65
N VAL A 45 -6.58 7.58 -8.84
CA VAL A 45 -5.91 8.77 -8.29
C VAL A 45 -4.48 8.91 -8.80
N ALA A 46 -4.04 10.14 -9.07
CA ALA A 46 -2.66 10.40 -9.51
C ALA A 46 -1.68 10.49 -8.32
N THR A 47 -2.14 11.07 -7.22
CA THR A 47 -1.41 11.26 -5.97
C THR A 47 -2.18 10.65 -4.81
N ILE A 48 -1.47 10.24 -3.77
CA ILE A 48 -2.03 9.59 -2.59
C ILE A 48 -1.89 10.56 -1.41
N ASP A 49 -2.99 10.81 -0.70
CA ASP A 49 -2.98 11.66 0.50
C ASP A 49 -2.29 10.92 1.66
N SER A 50 -1.48 11.63 2.45
CA SER A 50 -0.76 11.08 3.60
C SER A 50 -1.67 10.48 4.67
N ALA A 51 -2.97 10.80 4.67
CA ALA A 51 -3.96 10.12 5.50
C ALA A 51 -4.07 8.61 5.21
N PHE A 52 -3.58 8.14 4.07
CA PHE A 52 -3.54 6.72 3.70
C PHE A 52 -2.21 6.04 4.00
N SER A 53 -1.23 6.70 4.64
CA SER A 53 0.08 6.10 4.92
C SER A 53 -0.04 4.77 5.69
N PHE A 54 -0.90 4.70 6.71
CA PHE A 54 -1.09 3.48 7.50
C PHE A 54 -1.62 2.31 6.66
N VAL A 55 -2.46 2.57 5.66
CA VAL A 55 -2.96 1.54 4.72
C VAL A 55 -1.80 0.98 3.90
N LEU A 56 -0.91 1.86 3.43
CA LEU A 56 0.26 1.46 2.65
C LEU A 56 1.27 0.68 3.52
N GLU A 57 1.43 1.06 4.79
CA GLU A 57 2.26 0.35 5.78
C GLU A 57 1.75 -1.08 5.98
N ASP A 58 0.45 -1.26 6.30
CA ASP A 58 -0.18 -2.57 6.49
C ASP A 58 -0.04 -3.47 5.25
N CYS A 59 -0.31 -2.92 4.06
CA CYS A 59 -0.17 -3.65 2.81
C CYS A 59 1.29 -4.05 2.51
N LEU A 60 2.24 -3.16 2.83
CA LEU A 60 3.67 -3.42 2.64
C LEU A 60 4.15 -4.57 3.54
N ILE A 61 3.76 -4.55 4.82
CA ILE A 61 4.06 -5.61 5.80
C ILE A 61 3.49 -6.94 5.31
N ALA A 62 2.22 -6.97 4.91
CA ALA A 62 1.57 -8.17 4.42
C ALA A 62 2.30 -8.77 3.20
N ARG A 63 2.70 -7.93 2.23
CA ARG A 63 3.47 -8.37 1.05
C ARG A 63 4.86 -8.87 1.40
N PHE A 64 5.55 -8.21 2.32
CA PHE A 64 6.87 -8.62 2.77
C PHE A 64 6.83 -10.00 3.44
N ASN A 65 5.93 -10.17 4.42
CA ASN A 65 5.75 -11.42 5.15
C ASN A 65 5.33 -12.58 4.24
N ARG A 66 4.46 -12.32 3.27
CA ARG A 66 4.06 -13.34 2.27
C ARG A 66 5.26 -13.80 1.45
N ARG A 67 6.09 -12.89 0.96
CA ARG A 67 7.28 -13.24 0.17
C ARG A 67 8.32 -14.00 1.00
N GLY A 68 8.48 -13.65 2.28
CA GLY A 68 9.29 -14.41 3.22
C GLY A 68 8.77 -15.84 3.39
N SER A 69 7.46 -15.98 3.56
CA SER A 69 6.79 -17.29 3.69
C SER A 69 6.85 -18.13 2.41
N GLU A 70 6.74 -17.51 1.24
CA GLU A 70 6.91 -18.16 -0.07
C GLU A 70 8.33 -18.71 -0.24
N ARG A 71 9.34 -17.96 0.20
CA ARG A 71 10.75 -18.39 0.16
C ARG A 71 10.97 -19.59 1.09
N ALA A 72 10.55 -19.48 2.35
CA ALA A 72 10.65 -20.57 3.33
C ALA A 72 9.94 -21.85 2.85
N LYS A 73 8.72 -21.73 2.29
CA LYS A 73 8.00 -22.85 1.68
C LYS A 73 8.69 -23.40 0.43
N SER A 74 9.31 -22.56 -0.39
CA SER A 74 10.03 -23.02 -1.59
C SER A 74 11.29 -23.80 -1.22
N GLU A 75 11.93 -23.48 -0.09
CA GLU A 75 13.03 -24.27 0.46
C GLU A 75 12.56 -25.61 1.06
N GLU A 76 11.34 -25.68 1.60
CA GLU A 76 10.77 -26.90 2.19
C GLU A 76 10.05 -27.84 1.21
N VAL A 77 9.69 -27.41 0.00
CA VAL A 77 8.81 -28.18 -0.91
C VAL A 77 9.48 -28.50 -2.25
N GLU A 78 10.31 -29.55 -2.26
CA GLU A 78 10.61 -30.32 -3.48
C GLU A 78 9.41 -31.21 -3.85
N GLY A 79 8.43 -30.64 -4.56
CA GLY A 79 7.60 -31.45 -5.46
C GLY A 79 6.07 -31.30 -5.44
N HIS A 80 5.46 -30.44 -4.62
CA HIS A 80 4.00 -30.25 -4.66
C HIS A 80 3.56 -28.78 -4.77
N LYS A 81 2.77 -28.51 -5.81
CA LYS A 81 2.30 -27.20 -6.24
C LYS A 81 1.11 -26.76 -5.37
N THR A 82 1.32 -25.85 -4.42
CA THR A 82 0.22 -25.21 -3.69
C THR A 82 -0.40 -24.10 -4.53
N THR A 83 -1.66 -24.25 -4.86
CA THR A 83 -2.49 -23.23 -5.53
C THR A 83 -2.66 -22.05 -4.57
N TYR A 84 -2.03 -20.92 -4.88
CA TYR A 84 -2.18 -19.66 -4.15
C TYR A 84 -3.58 -19.11 -4.39
N TYR A 85 -4.52 -19.46 -3.51
CA TYR A 85 -5.89 -18.98 -3.57
C TYR A 85 -5.93 -17.44 -3.51
N ASP A 86 -6.48 -16.88 -4.59
CA ASP A 86 -7.19 -15.61 -4.72
C ASP A 86 -6.67 -14.40 -3.94
N PHE A 87 -5.96 -13.57 -4.69
CA PHE A 87 -5.55 -12.20 -4.41
C PHE A 87 -6.76 -11.26 -4.28
N LEU A 88 -7.66 -11.53 -3.33
CA LEU A 88 -8.67 -10.58 -2.92
C LEU A 88 -7.94 -9.30 -2.52
N ASN A 89 -8.31 -8.22 -3.21
CA ASN A 89 -7.73 -6.90 -3.18
C ASN A 89 -7.18 -6.52 -1.78
N GLU A 90 -5.89 -6.18 -1.67
CA GLU A 90 -5.23 -5.83 -0.40
C GLU A 90 -5.87 -4.61 0.28
N PHE A 91 -6.63 -3.82 -0.46
CA PHE A 91 -7.38 -2.68 0.05
C PHE A 91 -8.80 -3.01 0.52
N GLU A 92 -9.28 -4.25 0.35
CA GLU A 92 -10.65 -4.66 0.71
C GLU A 92 -11.05 -4.25 2.14
N PRO A 93 -10.21 -4.44 3.19
CA PRO A 93 -10.57 -4.03 4.55
C PRO A 93 -10.75 -2.51 4.70
N TYR A 94 -10.08 -1.72 3.85
CA TYR A 94 -10.03 -0.26 3.92
C TYR A 94 -10.92 0.40 2.86
N ASP A 95 -11.48 -0.35 1.93
CA ASP A 95 -12.09 0.15 0.70
C ASP A 95 -13.21 1.16 0.97
N LYS A 96 -14.10 0.85 1.93
CA LYS A 96 -15.18 1.75 2.35
C LYS A 96 -14.65 3.09 2.87
N MET A 97 -13.60 3.05 3.69
CA MET A 97 -12.98 4.25 4.27
C MET A 97 -12.27 5.08 3.19
N ILE A 98 -11.50 4.42 2.32
CA ILE A 98 -10.76 5.08 1.23
C ILE A 98 -11.74 5.79 0.30
N LYS A 99 -12.77 5.10 -0.19
CA LYS A 99 -13.80 5.69 -1.06
C LYS A 99 -14.50 6.87 -0.41
N SER A 100 -14.87 6.75 0.87
CA SER A 100 -15.49 7.85 1.62
C SER A 100 -14.59 9.09 1.68
N LYS A 101 -13.31 8.92 2.05
CA LYS A 101 -12.35 10.03 2.11
C LYS A 101 -12.09 10.66 0.74
N LEU A 102 -11.95 9.85 -0.31
CA LEU A 102 -11.75 10.34 -1.67
C LEU A 102 -12.95 11.14 -2.19
N ASN A 103 -14.17 10.73 -1.86
CA ASN A 103 -15.37 11.50 -2.20
C ASN A 103 -15.38 12.86 -1.48
N LEU A 104 -15.05 12.90 -0.18
CA LEU A 104 -14.92 14.17 0.55
C LEU A 104 -13.86 15.11 -0.04
N ILE A 105 -12.76 14.57 -0.57
CA ILE A 105 -11.72 15.35 -1.25
C ILE A 105 -12.23 15.91 -2.59
N LYS A 106 -13.00 15.11 -3.34
CA LYS A 106 -13.63 15.54 -4.61
C LYS A 106 -14.64 16.65 -4.38
N ASP A 107 -15.49 16.54 -3.35
CA ASP A 107 -16.53 17.53 -3.06
C ASP A 107 -15.94 18.88 -2.64
N LYS A 108 -14.91 18.88 -1.76
CA LYS A 108 -14.20 20.11 -1.38
C LYS A 108 -13.52 20.82 -2.56
N SER A 109 -13.12 20.07 -3.60
CA SER A 109 -12.52 20.67 -4.80
C SER A 109 -13.56 21.38 -5.68
N ARG A 110 -14.87 21.09 -5.54
CA ARG A 110 -15.95 21.66 -6.37
C ARG A 110 -16.55 22.94 -5.81
N GLU A 111 -16.42 23.20 -4.51
CA GLU A 111 -16.98 24.40 -3.85
C GLU A 111 -16.25 25.71 -4.18
N GLY A 112 -15.14 25.67 -4.94
CA GLY A 112 -14.36 26.85 -5.34
C GLY A 112 -14.79 27.53 -6.64
N GLY A 113 -15.93 27.17 -7.23
CA GLY A 113 -16.43 27.78 -8.47
C GLY A 113 -16.93 29.21 -8.25
N LEU A 114 -16.05 30.20 -8.42
CA LEU A 114 -16.44 31.61 -8.60
C LEU A 114 -17.39 31.72 -9.81
N TYR A 115 -18.68 31.98 -9.54
CA TYR A 115 -19.64 32.45 -10.53
C TYR A 115 -19.33 33.91 -10.83
N PHE A 116 -18.70 34.19 -11.97
CA PHE A 116 -18.70 35.52 -12.54
C PHE A 116 -20.00 35.71 -13.32
N LEU A 117 -20.81 36.69 -12.87
CA LEU A 117 -22.02 37.21 -13.52
C LEU A 117 -21.65 38.12 -14.69
#